data_AF-A0A2W1ME31-F1
#
_entry.id   AF-A0A2W1ME31-F1
#
_cell.length_a   1.000
_cell.length_b   1.000
_cell.length_c   1.000
_cell.angle_alpha   90.00
_cell.angle_beta   90.00
_cell.angle_gamma   90.00
#
_symmetry.space_group_name_H-M   'P 1'
#
loop_
_entity.id
_entity.type
_entity.pdbx_description
1 polymer ?
#
loop_
_entity_poly.entity_id
_entity_poly.type
_entity_poly.pdbx_seq_one_letter_code
_entity_poly.pdbx_strand_id
1 'polypeptide(L)' 'MDIRKVKKLIELLEESGIDELEIREGEESVRISRHSK' A
#
# COMPACT_ATOMS: atom_id res chain seq x y z
N MET A 1 2.15 11.38 2.10
CA MET A 1 2.12 10.53 0.85
C MET A 1 1.11 11.07 -0.17
N ASP A 2 1.41 11.09 -1.47
CA ASP A 2 0.48 11.53 -2.53
C ASP A 2 -0.27 10.38 -3.22
N ILE A 3 -1.44 10.67 -3.81
CA ILE A 3 -2.32 9.67 -4.45
C ILE A 3 -1.64 8.85 -5.56
N ARG A 4 -0.58 9.38 -6.22
CA ARG A 4 0.15 8.64 -7.26
C ARG A 4 0.98 7.52 -6.64
N LYS A 5 1.63 7.75 -5.50
CA LYS A 5 2.34 6.72 -4.74
C LYS A 5 1.36 5.63 -4.30
N VAL A 6 0.20 6.00 -3.75
CA VAL A 6 -0.83 5.05 -3.30
C VAL A 6 -1.29 4.14 -4.44
N LYS A 7 -1.59 4.68 -5.64
CA LYS A 7 -1.97 3.87 -6.81
C LYS A 7 -0.91 2.84 -7.19
N LYS A 8 0.36 3.26 -7.23
CA LYS A 8 1.48 2.34 -7.51
C LYS A 8 1.59 1.23 -6.47
N LEU A 9 1.29 1.52 -5.20
CA LEU A 9 1.28 0.50 -4.16
C LEU A 9 0.13 -0.48 -4.31
N ILE A 10 -1.03 -0.04 -4.79
CA ILE A 10 -2.16 -0.93 -5.11
C ILE A 10 -1.78 -1.86 -6.26
N GLU A 11 -1.21 -1.33 -7.35
CA GLU A 11 -0.72 -2.13 -8.48
C GLU A 11 0.30 -3.18 -8.03
N LEU A 12 1.29 -2.77 -7.22
CA LEU A 12 2.30 -3.68 -6.67
C LEU A 12 1.70 -4.72 -5.72
N LEU A 13 0.74 -4.32 -4.87
CA LEU A 13 0.04 -5.24 -3.98
C LEU A 13 -0.71 -6.30 -4.79
N GLU A 14 -1.42 -5.90 -5.85
CA GLU A 14 -2.16 -6.81 -6.75
C GLU A 14 -1.22 -7.80 -7.46
N GLU A 15 -0.13 -7.32 -8.06
CA GLU A 15 0.84 -8.13 -8.81
C GLU A 15 1.65 -9.09 -7.93
N SER A 16 1.99 -8.68 -6.71
CA SER A 16 2.89 -9.44 -5.83
C SER A 16 2.25 -10.63 -5.11
N GLY A 17 0.92 -10.75 -5.13
CA GLY A 17 0.20 -11.78 -4.36
C GLY A 17 0.29 -11.57 -2.85
N ILE A 18 0.71 -10.40 -2.39
CA ILE A 18 0.83 -10.05 -0.98
C ILE A 18 -0.52 -9.58 -0.44
N ASP A 19 -0.84 -9.96 0.80
CA ASP A 19 -2.11 -9.62 1.45
C ASP A 19 -2.09 -8.24 2.12
N GLU A 20 -0.94 -7.75 2.59
CA GLU A 20 -0.80 -6.44 3.23
C GLU A 20 0.54 -5.79 2.89
N LEU A 21 0.52 -4.47 2.69
CA LEU A 21 1.72 -3.65 2.48
C LEU A 21 1.63 -2.36 3.31
N GLU A 22 2.65 -2.10 4.12
CA GLU A 22 2.80 -0.87 4.90
C GLU A 22 4.05 -0.11 4.47
N ILE A 23 3.90 1.19 4.20
CA ILE A 23 5.00 2.11 3.95
C ILE A 23 4.97 3.25 4.94
N ARG A 24 6.15 3.61 5.44
CA ARG A 24 6.37 4.73 6.35
C ARG A 24 7.29 5.74 5.68
N GLU A 25 6.90 7.00 5.69
CA GLU A 25 7.67 8.13 5.17
C GLU A 25 7.68 9.21 6.26
N GLY A 26 8.75 9.23 7.07
CA GLY A 26 8.82 10.08 8.26
C GLY A 26 7.78 9.69 9.31
N GLU A 27 6.89 10.63 9.64
CA GLU A 27 5.78 10.43 10.57
C GLU A 27 4.48 9.95 9.87
N GLU A 28 4.44 9.97 8.54
CA GLU A 28 3.29 9.47 7.78
C GLU A 28 3.43 7.97 7.52
N SER A 29 2.32 7.23 7.64
CA SER A 29 2.25 5.81 7.25
C SER A 29 1.01 5.54 6.42
N VAL A 30 1.15 4.73 5.37
CA VAL A 30 0.04 4.19 4.60
C VAL A 30 0.12 2.68 4.65
N ARG A 31 -1.00 2.06 5.05
CA ARG A 31 -1.19 0.63 5.04
C ARG A 31 -2.28 0.29 4.03
N ILE A 32 -2.02 -0.68 3.18
CA ILE A 32 -2.95 -1.21 2.20
C ILE A 32 -3.10 -2.70 2.48
N SER A 33 -4.33 -3.14 2.70
CA SER A 33 -4.66 -4.56 2.85
C SER A 33 -5.58 -4.99 1.72
N ARG A 34 -5.27 -6.14 1.12
CA ARG A 34 -6.08 -6.81 0.09
C ARG A 34 -7.41 -7.31 0.67
N HIS A 35 -7.41 -7.68 1.95
CA HIS A 35 -8.56 -8.28 2.61
C HIS A 35 -8.91 -7.45 3.85
N SER A 36 -10.06 -6.76 3.81
CA SER A 36 -10.56 -5.93 4.91
C SER A 36 -11.30 -6.74 5.99
N LYS A 37 -10.95 -8.01 6.20
CA LYS A 37 -11.63 -8.86 7.19
C LYS A 37 -11.09 -8.68 8.59
#